data_AF-A0A932GKF8-F1
#
_entry.id   AF-A0A932GKF8-F1
#
_cell.length_a   1.000
_cell.length_b   1.000
_cell.length_c   1.000
_cell.angle_alpha   90.00
_cell.angle_beta   90.00
_cell.angle_gamma   90.00
#
_symmetry.space_group_name_H-M   'P 1'
#
loop_
_entity.id
_entity.type
_entity.pdbx_description
1 polymer ?
#
loop_
_entity_poly.entity_id
_entity_poly.type
_entity_poly.pdbx_seq_one_letter_code
_entity_poly.pdbx_strand_id
1 'polypeptide(L)'
;MPALFPVGKKVVYPTHGVARVEAIEEKVVSGERQDFYVLRMLGNGMTVLVPTRKAQQVRLREVIRRTEVPKVMAILRRNDLEICPNWNRRYKDHQERI
;
A
#
# COMPACT_ATOMS: atom_id res chain seq x y z
N MET A 1 4.23 17.86 12.78
CA MET A 1 4.30 16.39 12.94
C MET A 1 5.04 15.81 11.75
N PRO A 2 5.94 14.83 11.91
CA PRO A 2 6.60 14.22 10.76
C PRO A 2 5.57 13.51 9.88
N ALA A 3 5.73 13.62 8.57
CA ALA A 3 4.89 12.91 7.62
C ALA A 3 5.03 11.39 7.80
N LEU A 4 3.90 10.68 7.78
CA LEU A 4 3.85 9.23 7.96
C LEU A 4 4.68 8.50 6.88
N PHE A 5 4.71 9.06 5.67
CA PHE A 5 5.53 8.58 4.55
C PHE A 5 6.41 9.73 4.03
N PRO A 6 7.74 9.70 4.26
CA PRO A 6 8.63 10.75 3.78
C PRO A 6 8.80 10.72 2.27
N VAL A 7 9.17 11.86 1.69
CA VAL A 7 9.53 11.98 0.27
C VAL A 7 10.65 10.99 -0.07
N GLY A 8 10.52 10.34 -1.22
CA GLY A 8 11.44 9.33 -1.72
C GLY A 8 11.12 7.91 -1.28
N LYS A 9 10.25 7.69 -0.28
CA LYS A 9 9.85 6.32 0.10
C LYS A 9 8.97 5.67 -0.96
N LYS A 10 9.08 4.34 -1.04
CA LYS A 10 8.18 3.49 -1.81
C LYS A 10 7.03 3.03 -0.91
N VAL A 11 5.82 3.17 -1.42
CA VAL A 11 4.56 2.82 -0.76
C VAL A 11 3.72 1.97 -1.69
N VAL A 12 2.75 1.26 -1.15
CA VAL A 12 1.77 0.47 -1.90
C VAL A 12 0.42 1.14 -1.75
N TYR A 13 -0.17 1.54 -2.88
CA TYR A 13 -1.55 1.98 -2.94
C TYR A 13 -2.43 0.80 -3.39
N PRO A 14 -3.50 0.46 -2.65
CA PRO A 14 -4.39 -0.64 -3.03
C PRO A 14 -4.86 -0.48 -4.48
N THR A 15 -5.05 -1.62 -5.16
CA THR A 15 -5.47 -1.75 -6.57
C THR A 15 -4.54 -1.15 -7.63
N HIS A 16 -3.64 -0.23 -7.29
CA HIS A 16 -2.75 0.46 -8.23
C HIS A 16 -1.28 0.04 -8.12
N GLY A 17 -0.91 -0.60 -7.00
CA GLY A 17 0.41 -1.18 -6.81
C GLY A 17 1.42 -0.22 -6.17
N VAL A 18 2.69 -0.34 -6.58
CA VAL A 18 3.81 0.37 -5.95
C VAL A 18 3.94 1.79 -6.49
N ALA A 19 3.95 2.75 -5.57
CA ALA A 19 4.20 4.15 -5.85
C ALA A 19 5.44 4.67 -5.10
N ARG A 20 5.99 5.78 -5.57
CA ARG A 20 7.01 6.56 -4.86
C ARG A 20 6.40 7.89 -4.42
N VAL A 21 6.64 8.28 -3.17
CA VAL A 21 6.28 9.63 -2.70
C VAL A 21 7.25 10.61 -3.38
N GLU A 22 6.77 11.42 -4.31
CA GLU A 22 7.57 12.45 -4.98
C GLU A 22 7.62 13.76 -4.17
N ALA A 23 6.50 14.13 -3.57
CA ALA A 23 6.39 15.35 -2.78
C ALA A 23 5.26 15.25 -1.75
N ILE A 24 5.25 16.19 -0.81
CA ILE A 24 4.13 16.46 0.09
C ILE A 24 3.79 17.93 -0.13
N GLU A 25 2.59 18.19 -0.66
CA GLU A 25 2.14 19.53 -1.01
C GLU A 25 0.98 19.96 -0.12
N GLU A 26 1.04 21.18 0.41
CA GLU A 26 -0.12 21.83 1.02
C GLU A 26 -0.99 22.45 -0.09
N LYS A 27 -2.28 22.12 -0.11
CA LYS A 27 -3.26 22.73 -1.02
C LYS A 27 -4.46 23.26 -0.24
N VAL A 28 -5.01 24.37 -0.71
CA VAL A 28 -6.27 24.90 -0.22
C VAL A 28 -7.40 24.27 -1.04
N VAL A 29 -8.24 23.47 -0.40
CA VAL A 29 -9.43 22.86 -1.00
C VAL A 29 -10.64 23.32 -0.19
N SER A 30 -11.60 23.96 -0.87
CA SER A 30 -12.81 24.51 -0.22
C SER A 30 -12.52 25.50 0.93
N GLY A 31 -11.42 26.26 0.84
CA GLY A 31 -11.01 27.23 1.86
C GLY A 31 -10.20 26.65 3.02
N GLU A 32 -10.07 25.32 3.12
CA GLU A 32 -9.26 24.66 4.14
C GLU A 32 -7.88 24.24 3.59
N ARG A 33 -6.83 24.46 4.39
CA ARG A 33 -5.48 23.96 4.09
C ARG A 33 -5.38 22.48 4.42
N GLN A 34 -4.97 21.69 3.43
CA GLN A 34 -4.79 20.26 3.57
C GLN A 34 -3.52 19.78 2.84
N ASP A 35 -2.77 18.90 3.49
CA ASP A 35 -1.59 18.28 2.90
C ASP A 35 -1.97 17.06 2.05
N PHE A 36 -1.28 16.89 0.93
CA PHE A 36 -1.42 15.79 -0.01
C PHE A 36 -0.08 15.12 -0.27
N TYR A 37 -0.08 13.79 -0.26
CA TYR A 37 0.99 12.99 -0.84
C TYR A 37 0.88 13.00 -2.36
N VAL A 38 1.95 13.40 -3.04
CA VAL A 38 2.10 13.24 -4.48
C VAL A 38 2.76 11.88 -4.73
N LEU A 39 1.97 10.90 -5.15
CA LEU A 39 2.41 9.53 -5.37
C LEU A 39 2.59 9.28 -6.87
N ARG A 40 3.79 8.90 -7.30
CA ARG A 40 4.05 8.45 -8.66
C ARG A 40 4.07 6.94 -8.74
N MET A 41 3.14 6.37 -9.49
CA MET A 41 3.04 4.93 -9.72
C MET A 41 4.20 4.44 -10.59
N LEU A 42 4.90 3.40 -10.13
CA LEU A 42 6.08 2.87 -10.83
C LEU A 42 5.71 2.03 -12.06
N GLY A 43 4.51 1.46 -12.10
CA GLY A 43 4.09 0.55 -13.19
C GLY A 43 3.61 1.27 -14.45
N ASN A 44 2.95 2.42 -14.31
CA ASN A 44 2.31 3.13 -15.43
C ASN A 44 2.65 4.63 -15.48
N GLY A 45 3.43 5.14 -14.53
CA GLY A 45 3.80 6.55 -14.47
C GLY A 45 2.69 7.51 -14.02
N MET A 46 1.50 7.01 -13.66
CA MET A 46 0.39 7.83 -13.20
C MET A 46 0.71 8.52 -11.86
N THR A 47 0.32 9.78 -11.73
CA THR A 47 0.43 10.54 -10.48
C THR A 47 -0.90 10.58 -9.75
N VAL A 48 -0.91 10.23 -8.46
CA VAL A 48 -2.09 10.21 -7.59
C VAL A 48 -1.86 11.12 -6.39
N LEU A 49 -2.83 11.97 -6.11
CA LEU A 49 -2.86 12.85 -4.95
C LEU A 49 -3.68 12.20 -3.84
N VAL A 50 -3.04 11.88 -2.71
CA VAL A 50 -3.72 11.28 -1.56
C VAL A 50 -3.66 12.24 -0.37
N PRO A 51 -4.80 12.69 0.19
CA PRO A 51 -4.78 13.54 1.37
C PRO A 51 -4.11 12.82 2.54
N THR A 52 -3.16 13.47 3.22
CA THR A 52 -2.37 12.84 4.29
C THR A 52 -3.25 12.31 5.43
N ARG A 53 -4.31 13.05 5.77
CA ARG A 53 -5.32 12.66 6.78
C ARG A 53 -6.05 11.35 6.45
N LYS A 54 -6.23 11.03 5.15
CA LYS A 54 -6.94 9.83 4.70
C LYS A 54 -5.99 8.68 4.33
N ALA A 55 -4.68 8.85 4.44
CA ALA A 55 -3.69 7.87 3.99
C ALA A 55 -3.89 6.47 4.64
N GLN A 56 -4.20 6.42 5.94
CA GLN A 56 -4.50 5.16 6.63
C GLN A 56 -5.85 4.58 6.20
N GLN A 57 -6.87 5.42 6.01
CA GLN A 57 -8.20 5.01 5.57
C GLN A 57 -8.17 4.36 4.18
N VAL A 58 -7.35 4.90 3.27
CA VAL A 58 -7.13 4.32 1.93
C VAL A 58 -6.14 3.16 1.92
N ARG A 59 -5.77 2.63 3.09
CA ARG A 59 -4.82 1.51 3.27
C ARG A 59 -3.48 1.71 2.56
N LEU A 60 -2.98 2.96 2.52
CA LEU A 60 -1.64 3.25 2.03
C LEU A 60 -0.62 2.60 2.98
N ARG A 61 0.25 1.75 2.45
CA ARG A 61 1.19 0.94 3.25
C ARG A 61 2.62 1.08 2.75
N GLU A 62 3.58 0.84 3.63
CA GLU A 62 4.99 0.75 3.22
C GLU A 62 5.28 -0.56 2.51
N VAL A 63 6.26 -0.54 1.62
CA VAL A 63 6.82 -1.76 1.04
C VAL A 63 7.65 -2.49 2.11
N ILE A 64 7.54 -3.83 2.13
CA ILE A 64 8.33 -4.67 3.03
C ILE A 64 9.83 -4.45 2.86
N ARG A 65 10.60 -4.67 3.93
CA ARG A 65 12.06 -4.57 3.88
C ARG A 65 12.66 -5.79 3.20
N ARG A 66 13.84 -5.63 2.59
CA ARG A 66 14.59 -6.75 1.98
C ARG A 66 14.87 -7.88 2.96
N THR A 67 15.06 -7.58 4.24
CA THR A 67 15.28 -8.55 5.31
C THR A 67 14.05 -9.42 5.63
N GLU A 68 12.86 -8.98 5.22
CA GLU A 68 11.60 -9.71 5.42
C GLU A 68 11.29 -10.65 4.25
N VAL A 69 11.90 -10.42 3.08
CA VAL A 69 11.71 -11.24 1.87
C VAL A 69 11.99 -12.73 2.14
N PRO A 70 13.09 -13.14 2.82
CA PRO A 70 13.32 -14.55 3.11
C PRO A 70 12.21 -15.20 3.94
N LYS A 71 11.60 -14.44 4.87
CA LYS A 71 10.48 -14.93 5.70
C LYS A 71 9.25 -15.20 4.85
N VAL A 72 8.90 -14.27 3.95
CA VAL A 72 7.79 -14.43 2.99
C VAL A 72 8.05 -15.64 2.09
N MET A 73 9.27 -15.76 1.54
CA MET A 73 9.64 -16.88 0.68
C MET A 73 9.62 -18.23 1.42
N ALA A 74 9.95 -18.25 2.72
CA ALA A 74 9.85 -19.45 3.54
C ALA A 74 8.39 -19.89 3.74
N ILE A 75 7.47 -18.93 3.98
CA ILE A 75 6.03 -19.21 4.09
C ILE A 75 5.48 -19.75 2.77
N LEU A 76 5.84 -19.14 1.64
CA LEU A 76 5.38 -19.58 0.32
C LEU A 76 5.91 -20.96 -0.08
N ARG A 77 7.05 -21.41 0.47
CA ARG A 77 7.63 -22.74 0.23
C ARG A 77 7.09 -23.84 1.13
N ARG A 78 6.29 -23.50 2.15
CA ARG A 78 5.67 -24.50 3.03
C ARG A 78 4.61 -25.28 2.26
N ASN A 79 4.77 -26.60 2.24
CA ASN A 79 3.84 -27.54 1.61
C ASN A 79 2.91 -28.22 2.63
N ASP A 80 3.08 -27.94 3.91
CA ASP A 80 2.40 -28.54 5.06
C ASP A 80 1.18 -27.72 5.54
N LEU A 81 0.53 -26.99 4.62
CA LEU A 81 -0.64 -26.19 4.97
C LEU A 81 -1.89 -27.07 5.02
N GLU A 82 -2.63 -27.02 6.13
CA GLU A 82 -4.00 -27.53 6.18
C GLU A 82 -4.89 -26.65 5.31
N ILE A 83 -5.20 -27.13 4.12
CA ILE A 83 -6.03 -26.44 3.15
C ILE A 83 -7.48 -26.86 3.38
N CYS A 84 -8.38 -25.89 3.58
CA CYS A 84 -9.81 -26.19 3.67
C CYS A 84 -10.27 -26.91 2.38
N PRO A 85 -10.87 -28.11 2.45
CA PRO A 85 -11.24 -28.86 1.24
C PRO A 85 -12.32 -28.15 0.43
N ASN A 86 -13.16 -27.31 1.06
CA ASN A 86 -14.20 -26.55 0.38
C ASN A 86 -13.61 -25.35 -0.37
N TRP A 87 -13.59 -25.44 -1.71
CA TRP A 87 -13.10 -24.39 -2.60
C TRP A 87 -13.80 -23.04 -2.41
N ASN A 88 -15.13 -23.02 -2.28
CA ASN A 88 -15.88 -21.77 -2.14
C ASN A 88 -15.49 -21.02 -0.87
N ARG A 89 -15.23 -21.75 0.21
CA ARG A 89 -14.74 -21.15 1.46
C ARG A 89 -13.34 -20.58 1.28
N ARG A 90 -12.41 -21.36 0.69
CA ARG A 90 -11.05 -20.86 0.37
C ARG A 90 -11.05 -19.60 -0.48
N TYR A 91 -11.90 -19.57 -1.51
CA TYR A 91 -12.01 -18.42 -2.40
C TYR A 91 -12.43 -17.17 -1.64
N LYS A 92 -13.45 -17.27 -0.78
CA LYS A 92 -13.89 -16.15 0.07
C LYS A 92 -12.80 -15.71 1.05
N ASP A 93 -12.18 -16.64 1.76
CA ASP A 93 -11.09 -16.36 2.71
C ASP A 93 -9.90 -15.67 2.03
N HIS A 94 -9.57 -16.04 0.78
CA HIS A 94 -8.52 -15.38 0.00
C HIS A 94 -8.96 -13.99 -0.49
N GLN A 95 -10.21 -13.82 -0.93
CA GLN A 95 -10.74 -12.52 -1.36
C GLN A 95 -10.74 -11.50 -0.22
N GLU A 96 -11.05 -11.91 1.01
CA GLU A 96 -11.03 -11.03 2.18
C GLU A 96 -9.61 -10.56 2.57
N ARG A 97 -8.59 -11.32 2.16
CA ARG A 97 -7.18 -11.05 2.47
C ARG A 97 -6.47 -10.17 1.43
N ILE A 98 -7.09 -9.92 0.27
CA ILE A 98 -6.57 -9.05 -0.82
C ILE A 98 -6.82 -7.57 -0.49
#